data_AF-A0AAW4THK5-F1
#
_entry.id   AF-A0AAW4THK5-F1
#
_cell.length_a   1.000
_cell.length_b   1.000
_cell.length_c   1.000
_cell.angle_alpha   90.00
_cell.angle_beta   90.00
_cell.angle_gamma   90.00
#
_symmetry.space_group_name_H-M   'P 1'
#
loop_
_entity.id
_entity.type
_entity.pdbx_description
1 polymer ?
#
loop_
_entity_poly.entity_id
_entity_poly.type
_entity_poly.pdbx_seq_one_letter_code
_entity_poly.pdbx_strand_id
1 'polypeptide(L)'
;MSTASPPTSPLTGAPAPNDDSLRYRAPRWLPNSHVQTIVPALFARRPVVAYRRERWETPDHDFIDLDWVAHLDSAAPAPDAPLFVLFHGLEGSSGSHYALAMMATARAQGWHAVVPHFRSCSGEINRQPRFYHLADSAEVDWILRRLAAQHRGPLVVAGVSLGGNVLLRWLGEHRSDTSIVRAAAAISTPIDVHAGGRALSQGFAMVYTRSFLKTLKRKGLAKLEQYPGLFDREAMLRAVTMRDFDEVVTAPLHGFANADDYWTKATTRPLLRAIDVPTLILNARNDPFLPESALPGPADVSPAVELDQPAHGGHAGFMTGPFPGRLDWLSARVFGYCSKFVDHG
;
A
#
# COMPACT_ATOMS: atom_id res chain seq x y z
N MET A 1 20.84 54.43 34.03
CA MET A 1 19.74 53.67 34.65
C MET A 1 19.14 52.77 33.57
N SER A 2 19.31 51.47 33.78
CA SER A 2 18.99 50.37 32.87
C SER A 2 17.50 50.03 32.97
N THR A 3 16.82 49.81 31.84
CA THR A 3 15.63 48.94 31.78
C THR A 3 15.66 48.16 30.47
N ALA A 4 16.11 46.91 30.57
CA ALA A 4 16.08 45.93 29.50
C ALA A 4 14.71 45.25 29.44
N SER A 5 14.16 45.11 28.22
CA SER A 5 13.01 44.24 27.92
C SER A 5 13.48 42.78 27.73
N PRO A 6 12.64 41.76 28.02
CA PRO A 6 13.08 40.38 28.12
C PRO A 6 13.25 39.70 26.75
N PRO A 7 14.07 38.63 26.65
CA PRO A 7 14.26 37.89 25.42
C PRO A 7 13.07 36.95 25.12
N THR A 8 12.69 36.94 23.85
CA THR A 8 11.79 35.96 23.22
C THR A 8 12.35 34.55 23.33
N SER A 9 11.58 33.62 23.92
CA SER A 9 11.88 32.18 23.90
C SER A 9 11.83 31.64 22.46
N PRO A 10 12.85 30.87 22.01
CA PRO A 10 12.73 30.09 20.80
C PRO A 10 11.79 28.91 21.05
N LEU A 11 10.83 28.72 20.13
CA LEU A 11 10.00 27.53 20.02
C LEU A 11 10.93 26.31 19.94
N THR A 12 10.88 25.46 20.96
CA THR A 12 11.60 24.20 21.00
C THR A 12 11.01 23.27 19.95
N GLY A 13 11.69 23.14 18.81
CA GLY A 13 11.48 22.02 17.88
C GLY A 13 11.65 20.72 18.65
N ALA A 14 10.70 19.79 18.48
CA ALA A 14 10.82 18.46 19.06
C ALA A 14 12.14 17.82 18.58
N PRO A 15 12.95 17.23 19.49
CA PRO A 15 14.16 16.55 19.06
C PRO A 15 13.78 15.43 18.09
N ALA A 16 14.53 15.34 16.98
CA ALA A 16 14.42 14.20 16.08
C ALA A 16 14.56 12.91 16.90
N PRO A 17 13.64 11.94 16.76
CA PRO A 17 13.68 10.74 17.57
C PRO A 17 15.02 10.01 17.38
N ASN A 18 15.69 9.67 18.49
CA ASN A 18 16.85 8.77 18.49
C ASN A 18 16.51 7.50 17.69
N ASP A 19 17.44 7.04 16.85
CA ASP A 19 17.29 5.93 15.89
C ASP A 19 16.72 4.63 16.52
N ASP A 20 16.98 4.38 17.80
CA ASP A 20 16.48 3.20 18.52
C ASP A 20 14.97 3.25 18.85
N SER A 21 14.35 4.44 18.84
CA SER A 21 12.91 4.63 19.10
C SER A 21 12.00 4.27 17.91
N LEU A 22 12.55 4.20 16.71
CA LEU A 22 11.84 3.80 15.50
C LEU A 22 11.94 2.29 15.24
N ARG A 23 12.75 1.53 15.97
CA ARG A 23 12.84 0.08 15.80
C ARG A 23 11.55 -0.61 16.26
N TYR A 24 10.91 -1.35 15.36
CA TYR A 24 9.71 -2.11 15.70
C TYR A 24 10.00 -3.20 16.72
N ARG A 25 9.14 -3.30 17.75
CA ARG A 25 9.13 -4.39 18.71
C ARG A 25 7.72 -4.95 18.82
N ALA A 26 7.55 -6.21 18.41
CA ALA A 26 6.26 -6.87 18.51
C ALA A 26 5.84 -7.06 19.98
N PRO A 27 4.57 -6.83 20.33
CA PRO A 27 4.03 -7.17 21.63
C PRO A 27 4.17 -8.66 21.93
N ARG A 28 4.53 -9.01 23.17
CA ARG A 28 4.71 -10.41 23.59
C ARG A 28 3.47 -11.28 23.40
N TRP A 29 2.29 -10.67 23.41
CA TRP A 29 1.01 -11.34 23.20
C TRP A 29 0.67 -11.58 21.71
N LEU A 30 1.54 -11.13 20.79
CA LEU A 30 1.50 -11.44 19.35
C LEU A 30 2.74 -12.30 18.98
N PRO A 31 2.83 -13.57 19.40
CA PRO A 31 4.09 -14.32 19.40
C PRO A 31 4.56 -14.81 18.03
N ASN A 32 3.70 -14.83 17.00
CA ASN A 32 4.04 -15.39 15.69
C ASN A 32 3.52 -14.52 14.53
N SER A 33 4.02 -14.81 13.34
CA SER A 33 3.72 -14.10 12.08
C SER A 33 2.22 -14.03 11.77
N HIS A 34 1.48 -15.12 11.98
CA HIS A 34 0.06 -15.19 11.65
C HIS A 34 -0.78 -14.36 12.62
N VAL A 35 -0.52 -14.45 13.92
CA VAL A 35 -1.24 -13.64 14.92
C VAL A 35 -0.91 -12.16 14.74
N GLN A 36 0.34 -11.82 14.42
CA GLN A 36 0.75 -10.45 14.06
C GLN A 36 0.07 -9.93 12.79
N THR A 37 -0.38 -10.81 11.88
CA THR A 37 -1.10 -10.45 10.66
C THR A 37 -2.61 -10.33 10.89
N ILE A 38 -3.20 -11.34 11.54
CA ILE A 38 -4.65 -11.49 11.69
C ILE A 38 -5.20 -10.50 12.72
N VAL A 39 -4.53 -10.36 13.87
CA VAL A 39 -5.09 -9.55 14.96
C VAL A 39 -5.23 -8.08 14.60
N PRO A 40 -4.21 -7.42 14.02
CA PRO A 40 -4.35 -6.04 13.57
C PRO A 40 -5.45 -5.85 12.53
N ALA A 41 -5.59 -6.81 11.60
CA ALA A 41 -6.59 -6.75 10.56
C ALA A 41 -8.02 -6.89 11.10
N LEU A 42 -8.26 -7.80 12.06
CA LEU A 42 -9.63 -8.15 12.48
C LEU A 42 -10.08 -7.49 13.79
N PHE A 43 -9.16 -7.24 14.73
CA PHE A 43 -9.50 -6.87 16.11
C PHE A 43 -8.90 -5.54 16.58
N ALA A 44 -8.06 -4.89 15.77
CA ALA A 44 -7.50 -3.61 16.16
C ALA A 44 -8.60 -2.55 16.35
N ARG A 45 -8.38 -1.68 17.35
CA ARG A 45 -9.17 -0.47 17.49
C ARG A 45 -8.79 0.49 16.35
N ARG A 46 -9.75 0.78 15.47
CA ARG A 46 -9.53 1.59 14.27
C ARG A 46 -9.88 3.05 14.52
N PRO A 47 -9.07 4.01 14.07
CA PRO A 47 -9.45 5.41 14.05
C PRO A 47 -10.68 5.65 13.19
N VAL A 48 -11.49 6.65 13.54
CA VAL A 48 -12.60 7.10 12.71
C VAL A 48 -12.09 8.15 11.73
N VAL A 49 -12.25 7.85 10.44
CA VAL A 49 -11.92 8.73 9.32
C VAL A 49 -13.19 8.91 8.50
N ALA A 50 -13.60 10.17 8.33
CA ALA A 50 -14.68 10.51 7.42
C ALA A 50 -14.10 10.65 6.01
N TYR A 51 -14.80 10.14 5.01
CA TYR A 51 -14.39 10.23 3.60
C TYR A 51 -15.45 10.91 2.74
N ARG A 52 -14.98 11.67 1.75
CA ARG A 52 -15.77 12.12 0.60
C ARG A 52 -15.34 11.28 -0.60
N ARG A 53 -16.27 10.47 -1.13
CA ARG A 53 -16.02 9.70 -2.35
C ARG A 53 -16.14 10.55 -3.60
N GLU A 54 -15.21 10.38 -4.52
CA GLU A 54 -15.22 10.97 -5.85
C GLU A 54 -15.00 9.88 -6.90
N ARG A 55 -15.83 9.86 -7.95
CA ARG A 55 -15.68 8.93 -9.07
C ARG A 55 -14.89 9.57 -10.20
N TRP A 56 -13.89 8.85 -10.70
CA TRP A 56 -13.14 9.21 -11.88
C TRP A 56 -13.43 8.23 -13.01
N GLU A 57 -13.93 8.75 -14.12
CA GLU A 57 -13.97 8.00 -15.39
C GLU A 57 -12.52 7.79 -15.88
N THR A 58 -12.21 6.57 -16.28
CA THR A 58 -10.88 6.18 -16.77
C THR A 58 -10.80 6.35 -18.29
N PRO A 59 -9.60 6.45 -18.88
CA PRO A 59 -9.44 6.62 -20.33
C PRO A 59 -10.02 5.47 -21.17
N ASP A 60 -10.15 4.28 -20.59
CA ASP A 60 -10.76 3.10 -21.22
C ASP A 60 -12.27 2.98 -20.95
N HIS A 61 -12.96 4.10 -20.67
CA HIS A 61 -14.41 4.14 -20.43
C HIS A 61 -14.90 3.28 -19.24
N ASP A 62 -14.01 3.06 -18.28
CA ASP A 62 -14.33 2.46 -16.98
C ASP A 62 -14.37 3.55 -15.89
N PHE A 63 -14.31 3.15 -14.63
CA PHE A 63 -14.18 4.06 -13.51
C PHE A 63 -13.28 3.51 -12.40
N ILE A 64 -12.76 4.44 -11.61
CA ILE A 64 -12.28 4.19 -10.25
C ILE A 64 -12.94 5.17 -9.28
N ASP A 65 -12.97 4.83 -8.01
CA ASP A 65 -13.43 5.74 -6.96
C ASP A 65 -12.26 6.12 -6.05
N LEU A 66 -12.25 7.37 -5.59
CA LEU A 66 -11.26 7.92 -4.68
C LEU A 66 -11.97 8.34 -3.40
N ASP A 67 -11.47 7.84 -2.27
CA ASP A 67 -11.94 8.25 -0.95
C ASP A 67 -10.99 9.31 -0.37
N TRP A 68 -11.43 10.57 -0.43
CA TRP A 68 -10.70 11.71 0.12
C TRP A 68 -11.01 11.88 1.60
N VAL A 69 -10.00 12.09 2.44
CA VAL A 69 -10.24 12.40 3.85
C VAL A 69 -11.02 13.72 3.96
N ALA A 70 -12.17 13.66 4.65
CA ALA A 70 -13.02 14.82 4.90
C ALA A 70 -12.62 15.49 6.22
N HIS A 71 -12.57 16.83 6.20
CA HIS A 71 -12.26 17.67 7.35
C HIS A 71 -13.55 18.30 7.89
N LEU A 72 -14.46 17.45 8.40
CA LEU A 72 -15.78 17.89 8.87
C LEU A 72 -15.70 18.69 10.19
N ASP A 73 -14.83 18.25 11.10
CA ASP A 73 -14.71 18.79 12.47
C ASP A 73 -13.37 19.51 12.71
N SER A 74 -12.61 19.79 11.67
CA SER A 74 -11.31 20.47 11.77
C SER A 74 -11.08 21.41 10.60
N ALA A 75 -10.17 22.37 10.75
CA ALA A 75 -9.74 23.17 9.62
C ALA A 75 -9.21 22.28 8.48
N ALA A 76 -9.55 22.64 7.24
CA ALA A 76 -8.97 22.00 6.07
C ALA A 76 -7.45 22.30 6.01
N PRO A 77 -6.63 21.36 5.51
CA PRO A 77 -5.21 21.62 5.25
C PRO A 77 -5.02 22.82 4.32
N ALA A 78 -3.85 23.46 4.42
CA ALA A 78 -3.47 24.50 3.46
C ALA A 78 -3.49 23.93 2.02
N PRO A 79 -3.85 24.71 0.98
CA PRO A 79 -3.94 24.20 -0.38
C PRO A 79 -2.63 23.59 -0.94
N ASP A 80 -1.50 24.01 -0.40
CA ASP A 80 -0.13 23.58 -0.71
C ASP A 80 0.46 22.61 0.33
N ALA A 81 -0.32 22.23 1.36
CA ALA A 81 0.07 21.16 2.28
C ALA A 81 0.27 19.84 1.51
N PRO A 82 1.13 18.93 1.99
CA PRO A 82 1.38 17.66 1.30
C PRO A 82 0.12 16.85 1.06
N LEU A 83 0.08 16.13 -0.07
CA LEU A 83 -0.96 15.14 -0.37
C LEU A 83 -0.41 13.72 -0.22
N PHE A 84 -0.96 12.99 0.73
CA PHE A 84 -0.70 11.58 0.95
C PHE A 84 -1.65 10.69 0.13
N VAL A 85 -1.10 9.93 -0.80
CA VAL A 85 -1.85 8.97 -1.63
C VAL A 85 -1.54 7.55 -1.14
N LEU A 86 -2.56 6.76 -0.83
CA LEU A 86 -2.37 5.37 -0.39
C LEU A 86 -3.04 4.37 -1.35
N PHE A 87 -2.23 3.51 -1.97
CA PHE A 87 -2.70 2.34 -2.71
C PHE A 87 -2.87 1.14 -1.76
N HIS A 88 -4.09 0.62 -1.69
CA HIS A 88 -4.44 -0.50 -0.82
C HIS A 88 -3.91 -1.85 -1.33
N GLY A 89 -3.91 -2.87 -0.47
CA GLY A 89 -3.55 -4.24 -0.84
C GLY A 89 -4.63 -4.98 -1.62
N LEU A 90 -4.36 -6.24 -1.98
CA LEU A 90 -5.30 -7.13 -2.66
C LEU A 90 -6.63 -7.20 -1.88
N GLU A 91 -7.73 -6.93 -2.57
CA GLU A 91 -9.10 -6.92 -2.02
C GLU A 91 -9.29 -5.95 -0.84
N GLY A 92 -8.42 -4.93 -0.74
CA GLY A 92 -8.44 -3.87 0.26
C GLY A 92 -9.36 -2.70 -0.09
N SER A 93 -9.36 -1.68 0.78
CA SER A 93 -10.11 -0.43 0.60
C SER A 93 -9.61 0.66 1.56
N SER A 94 -10.19 1.87 1.47
CA SER A 94 -10.08 2.93 2.48
C SER A 94 -10.48 2.52 3.91
N GLY A 95 -11.24 1.42 4.05
CA GLY A 95 -11.65 0.84 5.33
C GLY A 95 -10.68 -0.18 5.94
N SER A 96 -9.57 -0.50 5.27
CA SER A 96 -8.53 -1.38 5.83
C SER A 96 -7.89 -0.77 7.09
N HIS A 97 -7.46 -1.61 8.03
CA HIS A 97 -6.94 -1.15 9.33
C HIS A 97 -5.73 -0.24 9.19
N TYR A 98 -4.79 -0.59 8.31
CA TYR A 98 -3.62 0.23 7.98
C TYR A 98 -4.00 1.53 7.27
N ALA A 99 -5.05 1.50 6.43
CA ALA A 99 -5.49 2.67 5.67
C ALA A 99 -6.08 3.71 6.62
N LEU A 100 -7.01 3.29 7.48
CA LEU A 100 -7.59 4.17 8.51
C LEU A 100 -6.52 4.75 9.45
N ALA A 101 -5.54 3.94 9.85
CA ALA A 101 -4.44 4.41 10.68
C ALA A 101 -3.58 5.48 9.98
N MET A 102 -3.20 5.26 8.72
CA MET A 102 -2.38 6.22 7.97
C MET A 102 -3.16 7.48 7.56
N MET A 103 -4.44 7.35 7.17
CA MET A 103 -5.29 8.49 6.87
C MET A 103 -5.55 9.36 8.11
N ALA A 104 -5.71 8.75 9.28
CA ALA A 104 -5.82 9.47 10.54
C ALA A 104 -4.51 10.22 10.88
N THR A 105 -3.35 9.61 10.62
CA THR A 105 -2.05 10.27 10.79
C THR A 105 -1.87 11.45 9.83
N ALA A 106 -2.20 11.28 8.54
CA ALA A 106 -2.15 12.38 7.57
C ALA A 106 -3.02 13.56 8.02
N ARG A 107 -4.26 13.29 8.44
CA ARG A 107 -5.17 14.31 8.97
C ARG A 107 -4.58 15.02 10.19
N ALA A 108 -3.96 14.27 11.11
CA ALA A 108 -3.35 14.83 12.31
C ALA A 108 -2.11 15.70 12.02
N GLN A 109 -1.42 15.46 10.91
CA GLN A 109 -0.31 16.30 10.44
C GLN A 109 -0.76 17.49 9.57
N GLY A 110 -2.07 17.65 9.36
CA GLY A 110 -2.59 18.70 8.47
C GLY A 110 -2.22 18.47 7.00
N TRP A 111 -2.13 17.21 6.58
CA TRP A 111 -1.91 16.83 5.18
C TRP A 111 -3.25 16.53 4.51
N HIS A 112 -3.33 16.77 3.20
CA HIS A 112 -4.40 16.17 2.39
C HIS A 112 -4.14 14.67 2.28
N ALA A 113 -5.20 13.86 2.16
CA ALA A 113 -5.03 12.43 2.01
C ALA A 113 -6.14 11.77 1.20
N VAL A 114 -5.76 10.77 0.40
CA VAL A 114 -6.67 10.07 -0.51
C VAL A 114 -6.32 8.60 -0.64
N VAL A 115 -7.35 7.76 -0.73
CA VAL A 115 -7.23 6.34 -1.07
C VAL A 115 -7.92 6.11 -2.42
N PRO A 116 -7.17 6.00 -3.52
CA PRO A 116 -7.71 5.47 -4.76
C PRO A 116 -8.08 3.99 -4.58
N HIS A 117 -9.30 3.62 -4.98
CA HIS A 117 -9.72 2.23 -5.02
C HIS A 117 -9.31 1.62 -6.35
N PHE A 118 -8.62 0.50 -6.30
CA PHE A 118 -8.46 -0.32 -7.49
C PHE A 118 -9.81 -0.76 -8.04
N ARG A 119 -9.86 -1.04 -9.34
CA ARG A 119 -11.08 -1.49 -10.03
C ARG A 119 -11.78 -2.61 -9.25
N SER A 120 -13.10 -2.49 -9.15
CA SER A 120 -13.93 -3.43 -8.40
C SER A 120 -13.70 -3.48 -6.87
N CYS A 121 -12.98 -2.52 -6.27
CA CYS A 121 -12.72 -2.49 -4.82
C CYS A 121 -13.47 -1.37 -4.06
N SER A 122 -14.29 -0.56 -4.73
CA SER A 122 -15.09 0.49 -4.08
C SER A 122 -16.49 0.03 -3.66
N GLY A 123 -16.87 -1.21 -3.98
CA GLY A 123 -18.19 -1.79 -3.72
C GLY A 123 -19.02 -2.02 -4.99
N GLU A 124 -18.57 -1.46 -6.12
CA GLU A 124 -19.18 -1.66 -7.44
C GLU A 124 -18.18 -2.37 -8.36
N ILE A 125 -18.66 -3.33 -9.17
CA ILE A 125 -17.85 -4.01 -10.18
C ILE A 125 -17.51 -3.02 -11.30
N ASN A 126 -16.25 -2.98 -11.74
CA ASN A 126 -15.81 -2.14 -12.85
C ASN A 126 -16.51 -2.55 -14.16
N ARG A 127 -16.53 -1.68 -15.15
CA ARG A 127 -17.22 -1.88 -16.44
C ARG A 127 -16.42 -2.78 -17.37
N GLN A 128 -15.12 -2.53 -17.56
CA GLN A 128 -14.33 -3.19 -18.60
C GLN A 128 -14.01 -4.67 -18.26
N PRO A 129 -13.71 -5.52 -19.27
CA PRO A 129 -13.39 -6.93 -19.08
C PRO A 129 -11.95 -7.14 -18.56
N ARG A 130 -11.58 -6.40 -17.51
CA ARG A 130 -10.28 -6.49 -16.83
C ARG A 130 -10.46 -6.27 -15.33
N PHE A 131 -9.44 -6.65 -14.57
CA PHE A 131 -9.31 -6.28 -13.17
C PHE A 131 -8.02 -5.46 -12.96
N TYR A 132 -7.72 -5.14 -11.70
CA TYR A 132 -6.39 -4.68 -11.30
C TYR A 132 -5.51 -5.92 -11.02
N HIS A 133 -4.19 -5.76 -11.14
CA HIS A 133 -3.23 -6.84 -10.88
C HIS A 133 -1.87 -6.29 -10.42
N LEU A 134 -0.95 -7.15 -10.00
CA LEU A 134 0.36 -6.77 -9.43
C LEU A 134 1.29 -6.02 -10.39
N ALA A 135 1.00 -6.06 -11.69
CA ALA A 135 1.83 -5.44 -12.74
C ALA A 135 1.16 -4.21 -13.38
N ASP A 136 0.08 -3.69 -12.80
CA ASP A 136 -0.76 -2.64 -13.38
C ASP A 136 -0.19 -1.22 -13.15
N SER A 137 1.08 -0.99 -13.48
CA SER A 137 1.76 0.29 -13.28
C SER A 137 1.16 1.44 -14.10
N ALA A 138 0.50 1.14 -15.22
CA ALA A 138 -0.16 2.14 -16.06
C ALA A 138 -1.35 2.81 -15.37
N GLU A 139 -2.15 2.06 -14.60
CA GLU A 139 -3.26 2.65 -13.86
C GLU A 139 -2.76 3.56 -12.73
N VAL A 140 -1.69 3.16 -12.03
CA VAL A 140 -1.03 4.00 -11.02
C VAL A 140 -0.45 5.28 -11.62
N ASP A 141 0.20 5.20 -12.79
CA ASP A 141 0.72 6.38 -13.50
C ASP A 141 -0.39 7.41 -13.78
N TRP A 142 -1.50 6.94 -14.38
CA TRP A 142 -2.63 7.80 -14.71
C TRP A 142 -3.21 8.48 -13.46
N ILE A 143 -3.38 7.73 -12.36
CA ILE A 143 -3.87 8.27 -11.09
C ILE A 143 -2.93 9.35 -10.55
N LEU A 144 -1.64 9.04 -10.42
CA LEU A 144 -0.66 9.95 -9.82
C LEU A 144 -0.48 11.22 -10.64
N ARG A 145 -0.46 11.13 -11.98
CA ARG A 145 -0.39 12.31 -12.86
C ARG A 145 -1.60 13.20 -12.72
N ARG A 146 -2.80 12.61 -12.66
CA ARG A 146 -4.03 13.38 -12.47
C ARG A 146 -4.07 14.07 -11.10
N LEU A 147 -3.65 13.38 -10.04
CA LEU A 147 -3.53 13.98 -8.71
C LEU A 147 -2.50 15.11 -8.69
N ALA A 148 -1.31 14.89 -9.26
CA ALA A 148 -0.25 15.91 -9.34
C ALA A 148 -0.70 17.15 -10.15
N ALA A 149 -1.48 16.98 -11.22
CA ALA A 149 -2.01 18.10 -11.99
C ALA A 149 -3.08 18.92 -11.25
N GLN A 150 -3.76 18.32 -10.26
CA GLN A 150 -4.84 18.95 -9.49
C GLN A 150 -4.39 19.49 -8.13
N HIS A 151 -3.23 19.05 -7.63
CA HIS A 151 -2.72 19.39 -6.32
C HIS A 151 -1.51 20.33 -6.40
N ARG A 152 -1.43 21.31 -5.50
CA ARG A 152 -0.36 22.33 -5.50
C ARG A 152 0.84 21.96 -4.64
N GLY A 153 0.61 21.18 -3.58
CA GLY A 153 1.64 20.75 -2.64
C GLY A 153 2.43 19.54 -3.13
N PRO A 154 3.42 19.09 -2.34
CA PRO A 154 4.20 17.91 -2.68
C PRO A 154 3.36 16.63 -2.55
N LEU A 155 3.54 15.71 -3.49
CA LEU A 155 2.87 14.41 -3.49
C LEU A 155 3.74 13.37 -2.77
N VAL A 156 3.16 12.68 -1.79
CA VAL A 156 3.78 11.54 -1.09
C VAL A 156 2.90 10.32 -1.31
N VAL A 157 3.51 9.20 -1.68
CA VAL A 157 2.75 8.01 -2.09
C VAL A 157 3.14 6.79 -1.27
N ALA A 158 2.17 6.09 -0.71
CA ALA A 158 2.39 4.80 -0.08
C ALA A 158 1.59 3.70 -0.78
N GLY A 159 2.10 2.48 -0.72
CA GLY A 159 1.40 1.29 -1.19
C GLY A 159 1.58 0.14 -0.21
N VAL A 160 0.50 -0.58 0.07
CA VAL A 160 0.54 -1.75 0.98
C VAL A 160 0.31 -3.02 0.17
N SER A 161 1.17 -4.03 0.39
CA SER A 161 1.06 -5.35 -0.25
C SER A 161 1.03 -5.21 -1.77
N LEU A 162 -0.06 -5.65 -2.43
CA LEU A 162 -0.25 -5.45 -3.88
C LEU A 162 -0.06 -4.00 -4.31
N GLY A 163 -0.63 -3.02 -3.59
CA GLY A 163 -0.48 -1.61 -3.93
C GLY A 163 0.96 -1.12 -3.84
N GLY A 164 1.74 -1.68 -2.90
CA GLY A 164 3.18 -1.43 -2.81
C GLY A 164 3.93 -2.00 -4.01
N ASN A 165 3.55 -3.18 -4.49
CA ASN A 165 4.20 -3.79 -5.65
C ASN A 165 3.96 -2.99 -6.93
N VAL A 166 2.72 -2.57 -7.16
CA VAL A 166 2.39 -1.74 -8.33
C VAL A 166 3.11 -0.39 -8.26
N LEU A 167 3.21 0.21 -7.07
CA LEU A 167 3.98 1.44 -6.84
C LEU A 167 5.47 1.26 -7.15
N LEU A 168 6.12 0.24 -6.59
CA LEU A 168 7.54 -0.05 -6.85
C LEU A 168 7.81 -0.32 -8.32
N ARG A 169 6.88 -1.01 -9.00
CA ARG A 169 6.95 -1.21 -10.44
C ARG A 169 6.91 0.11 -11.18
N TRP A 170 5.95 0.98 -10.89
CA TRP A 170 5.83 2.29 -11.53
C TRP A 170 7.10 3.13 -11.34
N LEU A 171 7.66 3.15 -10.12
CA LEU A 171 8.90 3.86 -9.80
C LEU A 171 10.11 3.31 -10.57
N GLY A 172 10.23 1.98 -10.69
CA GLY A 172 11.41 1.33 -11.27
C GLY A 172 11.35 1.06 -12.78
N GLU A 173 10.19 1.20 -13.43
CA GLU A 173 10.09 1.04 -14.89
C GLU A 173 10.48 2.31 -15.67
N HIS A 174 10.63 3.47 -15.01
CA HIS A 174 11.00 4.77 -15.63
C HIS A 174 10.23 5.14 -16.89
N ARG A 175 9.01 4.62 -17.07
CA ARG A 175 8.19 4.87 -18.27
C ARG A 175 7.78 6.34 -18.41
N SER A 176 8.02 7.14 -17.37
CA SER A 176 7.46 8.47 -17.22
C SER A 176 8.21 9.25 -16.13
N ASP A 177 8.07 10.59 -16.10
CA ASP A 177 8.71 11.43 -15.09
C ASP A 177 8.15 11.12 -13.69
N THR A 178 8.97 10.49 -12.85
CA THR A 178 8.65 10.09 -11.48
C THR A 178 8.89 11.21 -10.46
N SER A 179 9.47 12.35 -10.87
CA SER A 179 9.71 13.51 -9.99
C SER A 179 8.41 14.17 -9.48
N ILE A 180 7.26 13.79 -10.05
CA ILE A 180 5.92 14.16 -9.55
C ILE A 180 5.66 13.64 -8.12
N VAL A 181 6.41 12.62 -7.67
CA VAL A 181 6.35 12.09 -6.29
C VAL A 181 7.60 12.50 -5.54
N ARG A 182 7.40 13.12 -4.37
CA ARG A 182 8.49 13.65 -3.55
C ARG A 182 9.15 12.58 -2.67
N ALA A 183 8.37 11.63 -2.20
CA ALA A 183 8.80 10.44 -1.47
C ALA A 183 7.77 9.32 -1.58
N ALA A 184 8.22 8.07 -1.47
CA ALA A 184 7.38 6.90 -1.53
C ALA A 184 7.60 5.92 -0.37
N ALA A 185 6.60 5.09 -0.07
CA ALA A 185 6.70 3.99 0.88
C ALA A 185 5.98 2.73 0.38
N ALA A 186 6.69 1.61 0.27
CA ALA A 186 6.13 0.30 -0.06
C ALA A 186 6.18 -0.60 1.18
N ILE A 187 5.02 -1.14 1.58
CA ILE A 187 4.83 -1.79 2.88
C ILE A 187 4.36 -3.23 2.68
N SER A 188 5.02 -4.20 3.29
CA SER A 188 4.70 -5.64 3.18
C SER A 188 4.51 -6.08 1.73
N THR A 189 5.36 -5.58 0.83
CA THR A 189 5.22 -5.75 -0.61
C THR A 189 5.73 -7.11 -1.06
N PRO A 190 5.01 -7.87 -1.93
CA PRO A 190 5.49 -9.12 -2.52
C PRO A 190 6.53 -8.86 -3.63
N ILE A 191 7.72 -8.39 -3.23
CA ILE A 191 8.80 -7.95 -4.13
C ILE A 191 9.25 -9.06 -5.09
N ASP A 192 9.16 -10.32 -4.66
CA ASP A 192 9.28 -11.54 -5.47
C ASP A 192 7.93 -12.28 -5.45
N VAL A 193 7.19 -12.16 -6.55
CA VAL A 193 5.81 -12.70 -6.64
C VAL A 193 5.83 -14.23 -6.69
N HIS A 194 6.87 -14.82 -7.26
CA HIS A 194 7.06 -16.27 -7.29
C HIS A 194 7.28 -16.83 -5.88
N ALA A 195 8.16 -16.21 -5.10
CA ALA A 195 8.41 -16.60 -3.72
C ALA A 195 7.17 -16.40 -2.84
N GLY A 196 6.47 -15.27 -2.99
CA GLY A 196 5.25 -15.02 -2.23
C GLY A 196 4.10 -15.96 -2.60
N GLY A 197 3.92 -16.25 -3.89
CA GLY A 197 2.94 -17.21 -4.38
C GLY A 197 3.16 -18.61 -3.83
N ARG A 198 4.43 -19.07 -3.76
CA ARG A 198 4.79 -20.35 -3.12
C ARG A 198 4.50 -20.33 -1.62
N ALA A 199 4.86 -19.26 -0.92
CA ALA A 199 4.61 -19.13 0.52
C ALA A 199 3.11 -19.18 0.86
N LEU A 200 2.27 -18.52 0.05
CA LEU A 200 0.81 -18.51 0.20
C LEU A 200 0.12 -19.83 -0.19
N SER A 201 0.81 -20.72 -0.90
CA SER A 201 0.24 -21.98 -1.40
C SER A 201 0.43 -23.18 -0.46
N GLN A 202 0.92 -22.95 0.78
CA GLN A 202 1.25 -24.03 1.70
C GLN A 202 0.94 -23.70 3.17
N GLY A 203 0.81 -24.75 3.99
CA GLY A 203 0.66 -24.63 5.44
C GLY A 203 -0.52 -23.76 5.87
N PHE A 204 -0.33 -23.00 6.94
CA PHE A 204 -1.36 -22.10 7.47
C PHE A 204 -1.69 -20.94 6.50
N ALA A 205 -0.76 -20.55 5.61
CA ALA A 205 -0.96 -19.44 4.70
C ALA A 205 -2.12 -19.68 3.71
N MET A 206 -2.51 -20.94 3.50
CA MET A 206 -3.70 -21.32 2.74
C MET A 206 -5.01 -20.75 3.31
N VAL A 207 -5.06 -20.37 4.59
CA VAL A 207 -6.20 -19.66 5.17
C VAL A 207 -6.36 -18.28 4.50
N TYR A 208 -5.26 -17.56 4.27
CA TYR A 208 -5.29 -16.27 3.55
C TYR A 208 -5.69 -16.48 2.09
N THR A 209 -5.08 -17.46 1.42
CA THR A 209 -5.41 -17.81 0.02
C THR A 209 -6.90 -18.11 -0.16
N ARG A 210 -7.49 -18.93 0.72
CA ARG A 210 -8.93 -19.20 0.69
C ARG A 210 -9.77 -17.95 0.90
N SER A 211 -9.36 -17.04 1.80
CA SER A 211 -10.03 -15.77 2.03
C SER A 211 -10.03 -14.88 0.79
N PHE A 212 -8.87 -14.72 0.12
CA PHE A 212 -8.77 -13.96 -1.12
C PHE A 212 -9.54 -14.61 -2.27
N LEU A 213 -9.37 -15.93 -2.48
CA LEU A 213 -10.07 -16.63 -3.55
C LEU A 213 -11.59 -16.56 -3.39
N LYS A 214 -12.12 -16.52 -2.17
CA LYS A 214 -13.56 -16.33 -1.95
C LYS A 214 -14.06 -15.02 -2.57
N THR A 215 -13.36 -13.91 -2.35
CA THR A 215 -13.80 -12.61 -2.87
C THR A 215 -13.48 -12.46 -4.36
N LEU A 216 -12.32 -12.94 -4.80
CA LEU A 216 -11.91 -12.94 -6.21
C LEU A 216 -12.84 -13.78 -7.08
N LYS A 217 -13.20 -15.00 -6.67
CA LYS A 217 -14.16 -15.85 -7.41
C LYS A 217 -15.54 -15.19 -7.51
N ARG A 218 -15.99 -14.50 -6.46
CA ARG A 218 -17.25 -13.74 -6.50
C ARG A 218 -17.18 -12.58 -7.50
N LYS A 219 -16.07 -11.84 -7.55
CA LYS A 219 -15.86 -10.80 -8.59
C LYS A 219 -15.78 -11.42 -9.98
N GLY A 220 -15.11 -12.56 -10.12
CA GLY A 220 -15.03 -13.30 -11.38
C GLY A 220 -16.40 -13.76 -11.88
N LEU A 221 -17.26 -14.27 -10.99
CA LEU A 221 -18.65 -14.61 -11.34
C LEU A 221 -19.44 -13.38 -11.81
N ALA A 222 -19.38 -12.26 -11.08
CA ALA A 222 -20.04 -11.01 -11.48
C ALA A 222 -19.51 -10.50 -12.84
N LYS A 223 -18.22 -10.67 -13.11
CA LYS A 223 -17.61 -10.29 -14.38
C LYS A 223 -18.06 -11.20 -15.53
N LEU A 224 -18.26 -12.49 -15.28
CA LEU A 224 -18.82 -13.44 -16.25
C LEU A 224 -20.31 -13.16 -16.55
N GLU A 225 -21.06 -12.58 -15.61
CA GLU A 225 -22.42 -12.10 -15.88
C GLU A 225 -22.40 -10.90 -16.85
N GLN A 226 -21.43 -9.99 -16.70
CA GLN A 226 -21.24 -8.87 -17.64
C GLN A 226 -20.69 -9.32 -19.00
N TYR A 227 -19.79 -10.30 -19.01
CA TYR A 227 -19.11 -10.82 -20.19
C TYR A 227 -19.11 -12.35 -20.19
N PRO A 228 -20.19 -12.99 -20.69
CA PRO A 228 -20.25 -14.44 -20.77
C PRO A 228 -19.11 -15.02 -21.62
N GLY A 229 -18.43 -16.04 -21.10
CA GLY A 229 -17.32 -16.71 -21.79
C GLY A 229 -15.96 -16.01 -21.69
N LEU A 230 -15.83 -14.97 -20.87
CA LEU A 230 -14.58 -14.22 -20.71
C LEU A 230 -13.39 -15.08 -20.20
N PHE A 231 -13.68 -16.08 -19.36
CA PHE A 231 -12.75 -17.13 -18.93
C PHE A 231 -13.55 -18.37 -18.46
N ASP A 232 -12.87 -19.50 -18.28
CA ASP A 232 -13.52 -20.75 -17.83
C ASP A 232 -14.02 -20.63 -16.39
N ARG A 233 -15.35 -20.52 -16.25
CA ARG A 233 -16.07 -20.44 -14.97
C ARG A 233 -15.74 -21.61 -14.05
N GLU A 234 -15.79 -22.82 -14.57
CA GLU A 234 -15.65 -24.03 -13.76
C GLU A 234 -14.20 -24.23 -13.33
N ALA A 235 -13.23 -23.91 -14.20
CA ALA A 235 -11.82 -23.88 -13.84
C ALA A 235 -11.54 -22.83 -12.76
N MET A 236 -12.10 -21.61 -12.88
CA MET A 236 -11.97 -20.58 -11.85
C MET A 236 -12.55 -21.06 -10.50
N LEU A 237 -13.74 -21.68 -10.52
CA LEU A 237 -14.36 -22.19 -9.28
C LEU A 237 -13.54 -23.32 -8.64
N ARG A 238 -12.83 -24.13 -9.42
CA ARG A 238 -11.92 -25.18 -8.93
C ARG A 238 -10.57 -24.66 -8.42
N ALA A 239 -10.16 -23.43 -8.75
CA ALA A 239 -8.88 -22.87 -8.30
C ALA A 239 -8.70 -22.97 -6.77
N VAL A 240 -7.58 -23.54 -6.31
CA VAL A 240 -7.29 -23.71 -4.87
C VAL A 240 -6.17 -22.79 -4.42
N THR A 241 -5.27 -22.44 -5.33
CA THR A 241 -4.15 -21.52 -5.10
C THR A 241 -4.34 -20.19 -5.86
N MET A 242 -3.56 -19.18 -5.48
CA MET A 242 -3.49 -17.93 -6.25
C MET A 242 -2.97 -18.20 -7.67
N ARG A 243 -2.03 -19.14 -7.85
CA ARG A 243 -1.51 -19.52 -9.16
C ARG A 243 -2.60 -20.09 -10.06
N ASP A 244 -3.46 -20.95 -9.53
CA ASP A 244 -4.59 -21.52 -10.30
C ASP A 244 -5.55 -20.43 -10.78
N PHE A 245 -5.86 -19.48 -9.89
CA PHE A 245 -6.72 -18.35 -10.24
C PHE A 245 -6.06 -17.43 -11.27
N ASP A 246 -4.78 -17.15 -11.09
CA ASP A 246 -4.02 -16.32 -12.02
C ASP A 246 -3.88 -16.98 -13.39
N GLU A 247 -3.74 -18.31 -13.47
CA GLU A 247 -3.69 -19.05 -14.73
C GLU A 247 -4.99 -18.91 -15.52
N VAL A 248 -6.13 -19.05 -14.83
CA VAL A 248 -7.45 -19.10 -15.48
C VAL A 248 -8.03 -17.71 -15.72
N VAL A 249 -7.73 -16.74 -14.86
CA VAL A 249 -8.39 -15.43 -14.85
C VAL A 249 -7.38 -14.34 -15.13
N THR A 250 -6.41 -14.12 -14.25
CA THR A 250 -5.52 -12.94 -14.32
C THR A 250 -4.68 -12.92 -15.59
N ALA A 251 -4.05 -14.04 -15.95
CA ALA A 251 -3.18 -14.14 -17.09
C ALA A 251 -3.91 -13.87 -18.43
N PRO A 252 -4.99 -14.61 -18.78
CA PRO A 252 -5.69 -14.39 -20.04
C PRO A 252 -6.36 -13.01 -20.13
N LEU A 253 -6.94 -12.50 -19.04
CA LEU A 253 -7.59 -11.17 -19.04
C LEU A 253 -6.64 -10.02 -19.37
N HIS A 254 -5.35 -10.16 -19.05
CA HIS A 254 -4.38 -9.09 -19.15
C HIS A 254 -3.26 -9.39 -20.17
N GLY A 255 -3.48 -10.40 -21.03
CA GLY A 255 -2.57 -10.73 -22.13
C GLY A 255 -1.23 -11.34 -21.69
N PHE A 256 -1.18 -11.95 -20.51
CA PHE A 256 -0.04 -12.77 -20.10
C PHE A 256 -0.17 -14.18 -20.68
N ALA A 257 0.96 -14.82 -20.96
CA ALA A 257 0.96 -16.16 -21.55
C ALA A 257 0.39 -17.23 -20.61
N ASN A 258 0.66 -17.08 -19.31
CA ASN A 258 0.22 -17.96 -18.21
C ASN A 258 0.53 -17.28 -16.86
N ALA A 259 0.23 -17.95 -15.75
CA ALA A 259 0.51 -17.44 -14.40
C ALA A 259 2.00 -17.17 -14.17
N ASP A 260 2.92 -18.00 -14.68
CA ASP A 260 4.36 -17.84 -14.44
C ASP A 260 4.93 -16.64 -15.21
N ASP A 261 4.45 -16.38 -16.43
CA ASP A 261 4.74 -15.16 -17.20
C ASP A 261 4.23 -13.92 -16.46
N TYR A 262 2.99 -13.95 -15.97
CA TYR A 262 2.42 -12.89 -15.14
C TYR A 262 3.27 -12.65 -13.88
N TRP A 263 3.61 -13.68 -13.12
CA TRP A 263 4.39 -13.56 -11.88
C TRP A 263 5.81 -13.06 -12.13
N THR A 264 6.44 -13.48 -13.23
CA THR A 264 7.76 -12.99 -13.64
C THR A 264 7.68 -11.51 -13.98
N LYS A 265 6.70 -11.12 -14.80
CA LYS A 265 6.48 -9.72 -15.15
C LYS A 265 6.11 -8.91 -13.91
N ALA A 266 5.33 -9.42 -12.97
CA ALA A 266 4.90 -8.70 -11.78
C ALA A 266 5.98 -8.58 -10.68
N THR A 267 7.05 -9.37 -10.74
CA THR A 267 8.15 -9.32 -9.78
C THR A 267 8.92 -8.00 -9.90
N THR A 268 9.07 -7.28 -8.78
CA THR A 268 9.66 -5.92 -8.75
C THR A 268 11.10 -5.87 -8.28
N ARG A 269 11.62 -6.94 -7.67
CA ARG A 269 13.01 -7.01 -7.19
C ARG A 269 14.05 -6.50 -8.21
N PRO A 270 14.00 -6.88 -9.51
CA PRO A 270 14.99 -6.41 -10.48
C PRO A 270 14.92 -4.92 -10.80
N LEU A 271 13.77 -4.28 -10.51
CA LEU A 271 13.52 -2.87 -10.81
C LEU A 271 13.99 -1.94 -9.69
N LEU A 272 14.30 -2.45 -8.49
CA LEU A 272 14.60 -1.61 -7.33
C LEU A 272 15.90 -0.79 -7.50
N ARG A 273 16.84 -1.25 -8.33
CA ARG A 273 18.07 -0.51 -8.66
C ARG A 273 17.83 0.71 -9.53
N ALA A 274 16.68 0.78 -10.17
CA ALA A 274 16.28 1.86 -11.05
C ALA A 274 15.54 2.97 -10.28
N ILE A 275 15.07 2.74 -9.05
CA ILE A 275 14.28 3.75 -8.34
C ILE A 275 15.14 4.98 -8.00
N ASP A 276 14.74 6.17 -8.47
CA ASP A 276 15.43 7.44 -8.18
C ASP A 276 14.71 8.32 -7.15
N VAL A 277 13.43 8.03 -6.88
CA VAL A 277 12.63 8.73 -5.86
C VAL A 277 12.99 8.19 -4.47
N PRO A 278 13.17 9.04 -3.44
CA PRO A 278 13.35 8.59 -2.07
C PRO A 278 12.23 7.62 -1.65
N THR A 279 12.58 6.35 -1.44
CA THR A 279 11.61 5.28 -1.23
C THR A 279 11.95 4.44 -0.01
N LEU A 280 11.01 4.32 0.93
CA LEU A 280 11.07 3.36 2.02
C LEU A 280 10.47 2.02 1.58
N ILE A 281 11.20 0.92 1.71
CA ILE A 281 10.66 -0.43 1.53
C ILE A 281 10.65 -1.13 2.88
N LEU A 282 9.46 -1.28 3.45
CA LEU A 282 9.23 -1.84 4.78
C LEU A 282 8.63 -3.26 4.68
N ASN A 283 9.42 -4.28 4.98
CA ASN A 283 8.97 -5.68 4.98
C ASN A 283 9.45 -6.41 6.24
N ALA A 284 8.53 -6.91 7.05
CA ALA A 284 8.91 -7.75 8.19
C ALA A 284 9.53 -9.06 7.71
N ARG A 285 10.63 -9.49 8.36
CA ARG A 285 11.29 -10.77 8.05
C ARG A 285 10.42 -11.99 8.32
N ASN A 286 9.48 -11.86 9.26
CA ASN A 286 8.51 -12.90 9.57
C ASN A 286 7.18 -12.77 8.80
N ASP A 287 7.11 -11.99 7.72
CA ASP A 287 5.88 -11.83 6.93
C ASP A 287 5.42 -13.20 6.36
N PRO A 288 4.19 -13.68 6.63
CA PRO A 288 3.73 -14.96 6.13
C PRO A 288 3.46 -14.99 4.62
N PHE A 289 3.53 -13.84 3.93
CA PHE A 289 3.25 -13.71 2.50
C PHE A 289 4.52 -13.66 1.66
N LEU A 290 5.68 -13.36 2.26
CA LEU A 290 6.95 -13.27 1.56
C LEU A 290 8.07 -13.76 2.49
N PRO A 291 8.77 -14.86 2.17
CA PRO A 291 9.80 -15.40 3.04
C PRO A 291 11.03 -14.46 3.12
N GLU A 292 11.72 -14.45 4.26
CA GLU A 292 12.92 -13.63 4.49
C GLU A 292 13.97 -13.80 3.38
N SER A 293 14.15 -15.02 2.86
CA SER A 293 15.11 -15.32 1.79
C SER A 293 14.80 -14.62 0.46
N ALA A 294 13.59 -14.12 0.27
CA ALA A 294 13.17 -13.37 -0.90
C ALA A 294 13.28 -11.85 -0.73
N LEU A 295 13.65 -11.36 0.46
CA LEU A 295 13.83 -9.93 0.70
C LEU A 295 15.08 -9.40 -0.03
N PRO A 296 15.02 -8.17 -0.57
CA PRO A 296 16.19 -7.56 -1.21
C PRO A 296 17.26 -7.22 -0.17
N GLY A 297 18.52 -7.29 -0.59
CA GLY A 297 19.65 -6.75 0.15
C GLY A 297 20.11 -5.38 -0.36
N PRO A 298 21.09 -4.74 0.30
CA PRO A 298 21.64 -3.45 -0.15
C PRO A 298 22.18 -3.44 -1.59
N ALA A 299 22.62 -4.60 -2.11
CA ALA A 299 23.10 -4.73 -3.48
C ALA A 299 21.97 -4.79 -4.54
N ASP A 300 20.73 -5.01 -4.11
CA ASP A 300 19.56 -5.14 -4.98
C ASP A 300 18.85 -3.80 -5.22
N VAL A 301 19.25 -2.73 -4.55
CA VAL A 301 18.53 -1.45 -4.55
C VAL A 301 19.42 -0.27 -4.93
N SER A 302 18.81 0.84 -5.32
CA SER A 302 19.52 2.10 -5.56
C SER A 302 19.82 2.84 -4.24
N PRO A 303 20.68 3.88 -4.26
CA PRO A 303 20.89 4.75 -3.10
C PRO A 303 19.65 5.54 -2.65
N ALA A 304 18.62 5.66 -3.49
CA ALA A 304 17.38 6.34 -3.14
C ALA A 304 16.44 5.47 -2.29
N VAL A 305 16.74 4.17 -2.15
CA VAL A 305 15.90 3.20 -1.44
C VAL A 305 16.44 2.92 -0.04
N GLU A 306 15.60 3.13 0.97
CA GLU A 306 15.84 2.70 2.34
C GLU A 306 15.12 1.37 2.59
N LEU A 307 15.88 0.31 2.91
CA LEU A 307 15.32 -0.99 3.30
C LEU A 307 15.10 -1.03 4.82
N ASP A 308 13.85 -1.18 5.25
CA ASP A 308 13.49 -1.41 6.65
C ASP A 308 12.90 -2.82 6.81
N GLN A 309 13.65 -3.69 7.48
CA GLN A 309 13.35 -5.12 7.55
C GLN A 309 13.33 -5.62 8.99
N PRO A 310 12.35 -5.21 9.80
CA PRO A 310 12.27 -5.62 11.20
C PRO A 310 12.04 -7.12 11.31
N ALA A 311 12.56 -7.73 12.38
CA ALA A 311 12.42 -9.17 12.62
C ALA A 311 10.96 -9.63 12.73
N HIS A 312 10.08 -8.74 13.18
CA HIS A 312 8.67 -9.01 13.41
C HIS A 312 7.81 -7.93 12.76
N GLY A 313 6.51 -8.21 12.60
CA GLY A 313 5.54 -7.29 12.03
C GLY A 313 4.37 -8.00 11.36
N GLY A 314 4.55 -9.27 10.97
CA GLY A 314 3.58 -9.99 10.14
C GLY A 314 3.36 -9.27 8.81
N HIS A 315 2.23 -9.55 8.16
CA HIS A 315 1.83 -8.85 6.94
C HIS A 315 1.00 -7.60 7.28
N ALA A 316 1.60 -6.41 7.12
CA ALA A 316 0.99 -5.12 7.44
C ALA A 316 0.38 -5.04 8.86
N GLY A 317 0.97 -5.75 9.82
CA GLY A 317 0.47 -5.89 11.17
C GLY A 317 0.96 -4.79 12.10
N PHE A 318 2.28 -4.77 12.33
CA PHE A 318 3.04 -3.71 13.01
C PHE A 318 2.39 -3.05 14.25
N MET A 319 1.65 -3.83 15.03
CA MET A 319 0.93 -3.34 16.21
C MET A 319 1.87 -3.19 17.41
N THR A 320 1.63 -2.19 18.26
CA THR A 320 2.43 -1.95 19.47
C THR A 320 1.59 -1.98 20.76
N GLY A 321 2.28 -1.99 21.90
CA GLY A 321 1.67 -1.80 23.22
C GLY A 321 1.00 -3.04 23.83
N PRO A 322 0.50 -2.92 25.07
CA PRO A 322 -0.29 -3.97 25.71
C PRO A 322 -1.64 -4.16 25.00
N PHE A 323 -2.27 -5.33 25.16
CA PHE A 323 -3.61 -5.59 24.65
C PHE A 323 -4.58 -4.48 25.10
N PRO A 324 -5.43 -3.90 24.22
CA PRO A 324 -5.77 -4.36 22.86
C PRO A 324 -4.82 -3.90 21.74
N GLY A 325 -3.69 -3.28 22.07
CA GLY A 325 -2.68 -2.82 21.13
C GLY A 325 -3.03 -1.51 20.42
N ARG A 326 -2.07 -0.98 19.66
CA ARG A 326 -2.19 0.28 18.88
C ARG A 326 -1.63 0.10 17.47
N LEU A 327 -2.25 0.77 16.50
CA LEU A 327 -1.83 0.81 15.09
C LEU A 327 -1.05 2.10 14.77
N ASP A 328 -0.09 2.47 15.62
CA ASP A 328 0.61 3.75 15.54
C ASP A 328 1.98 3.64 14.85
N TRP A 329 2.71 2.55 15.07
CA TRP A 329 4.10 2.44 14.62
C TRP A 329 4.25 2.48 13.10
N LEU A 330 3.41 1.75 12.35
CA LEU A 330 3.48 1.75 10.89
C LEU A 330 3.29 3.16 10.33
N SER A 331 2.25 3.88 10.78
CA SER A 331 2.02 5.25 10.35
C SER A 331 3.16 6.17 10.79
N ALA A 332 3.61 6.08 12.05
CA ALA A 332 4.71 6.90 12.54
C ALA A 332 6.00 6.69 11.74
N ARG A 333 6.30 5.45 11.36
CA ARG A 333 7.48 5.11 10.56
C ARG A 333 7.40 5.66 9.14
N VAL A 334 6.26 5.45 8.47
CA VAL A 334 6.02 5.91 7.09
C VAL A 334 6.04 7.43 7.03
N PHE A 335 5.26 8.11 7.87
CA PHE A 335 5.22 9.57 7.86
C PHE A 335 6.53 10.18 8.34
N GLY A 336 7.18 9.62 9.38
CA GLY A 336 8.49 10.08 9.82
C GLY A 336 9.58 9.95 8.75
N TYR A 337 9.47 8.98 7.84
CA TYR A 337 10.32 8.93 6.64
C TYR A 337 9.94 10.00 5.62
N CYS A 338 8.66 10.07 5.24
CA CYS A 338 8.19 10.96 4.19
C CYS A 338 8.31 12.46 4.53
N SER A 339 8.11 12.85 5.80
CA SER A 339 8.22 14.25 6.25
C SER A 339 9.58 14.88 5.93
N LYS A 340 10.66 14.08 5.96
CA LYS A 340 12.04 14.52 5.62
C LYS A 340 12.16 15.10 4.20
N PHE A 341 11.20 14.81 3.33
CA PHE A 341 11.24 15.18 1.93
C PHE A 341 10.21 16.26 1.57
N VAL A 342 9.24 16.56 2.44
CA VAL A 342 8.19 17.55 2.15
C VAL A 342 8.33 18.86 2.93
N ASP A 343 9.16 18.87 3.98
CA ASP A 343 9.45 20.08 4.74
C ASP A 343 10.64 20.83 4.11
N HIS A 344 10.35 21.89 3.34
CA HIS A 344 11.32 22.94 2.98
C HIS A 344 10.67 24.31 3.19
N GLY A 345 10.61 24.69 4.46
CA GLY A 345 10.53 26.08 4.92
C GLY A 345 11.80 26.40 5.69
#